data_AF-A0A1Q3MKB3-F1
#
_entry.id   AF-A0A1Q3MKB3-F1
#
_cell.length_a   1.000
_cell.length_b   1.000
_cell.length_c   1.000
_cell.angle_alpha   90.00
_cell.angle_beta   90.00
_cell.angle_gamma   90.00
#
_symmetry.space_group_name_H-M   'P 1'
#
loop_
_entity.id
_entity.type
_entity.pdbx_description
1 polymer ?
#
loop_
_entity_poly.entity_id
_entity_poly.type
_entity_poly.pdbx_seq_one_letter_code
_entity_poly.pdbx_strand_id
1 'polypeptide(L)'
;MAVEPTALVGVPTVAELGRLAKAVDASPKNETSAERQKRVDRVMQLYKGGALKNGADYFLASKVMSQGTTDEEALVCHEMAVGALSLGDRRAAYLAAIGEDQFLVRIGRAQRFGTQKEAKATSASVDLAPVTPLLGIQNSGTVNTNAPTRFSESAPTLSNGDL
;
A
#
# COMPACT_ATOMS: atom_id res chain seq x y z
N MET A 1 39.27 10.64 14.19
CA MET A 1 39.13 10.59 12.72
C MET A 1 37.67 10.87 12.40
N ALA A 2 37.35 12.11 12.07
CA ALA A 2 36.04 12.47 11.55
C ALA A 2 35.99 11.98 10.09
N VAL A 3 35.05 11.11 9.78
CA VAL A 3 34.77 10.74 8.39
C VAL A 3 33.87 11.85 7.85
N GLU A 4 34.46 12.75 7.07
CA GLU A 4 33.74 13.79 6.33
C GLU A 4 32.63 13.13 5.48
N PRO A 5 31.42 13.69 5.42
CA PRO A 5 30.39 13.17 4.54
C PRO A 5 30.83 13.44 3.10
N THR A 6 31.25 12.38 2.40
CA THR A 6 31.45 12.40 0.95
C THR A 6 30.14 12.86 0.30
N ALA A 7 30.07 14.14 0.00
CA ALA A 7 29.04 14.70 -0.85
C ALA A 7 29.17 14.01 -2.21
N LEU A 8 28.28 13.04 -2.47
CA LEU A 8 28.01 12.54 -3.81
C LEU A 8 27.36 13.68 -4.61
N VAL A 9 28.21 14.57 -5.11
CA VAL A 9 27.87 15.62 -6.05
C VAL A 9 27.35 14.96 -7.33
N GLY A 10 26.05 15.14 -7.62
CA GLY A 10 25.54 15.03 -9.00
C GLY A 10 24.39 14.06 -9.31
N VAL A 11 23.62 13.53 -8.36
CA VAL A 11 22.56 12.55 -8.70
C VAL A 11 21.20 13.24 -8.90
N PRO A 12 20.56 13.18 -10.08
CA PRO A 12 19.21 13.66 -10.26
C PRO A 12 18.23 12.64 -9.67
N THR A 13 18.15 12.56 -8.33
CA THR A 13 17.38 11.53 -7.61
C THR A 13 15.90 11.54 -8.01
N VAL A 14 15.28 12.74 -8.06
CA VAL A 14 13.87 12.89 -8.48
C VAL A 14 13.68 12.44 -9.93
N ALA A 15 14.60 12.79 -10.83
CA ALA A 15 14.47 12.44 -12.25
C ALA A 15 14.70 10.95 -12.48
N GLU A 16 15.61 10.32 -11.75
CA GLU A 16 15.83 8.88 -11.83
C GLU A 16 14.65 8.09 -11.23
N LEU A 17 14.23 8.42 -10.00
CA LEU A 17 13.05 7.82 -9.38
C LEU A 17 11.79 8.03 -10.23
N GLY A 18 11.64 9.22 -10.81
CA GLY A 18 10.55 9.53 -11.74
C GLY A 18 10.59 8.68 -13.01
N ARG A 19 11.78 8.41 -13.58
CA ARG A 19 11.93 7.49 -14.71
C ARG A 19 11.59 6.06 -14.34
N LEU A 20 12.07 5.57 -13.20
CA LEU A 20 11.76 4.22 -12.70
C LEU A 20 10.26 4.06 -12.44
N ALA A 21 9.63 5.04 -11.80
CA ALA A 21 8.20 5.04 -11.53
C ALA A 21 7.35 5.10 -12.81
N LYS A 22 7.76 5.90 -13.81
CA LYS A 22 7.11 5.90 -15.14
C LYS A 22 7.28 4.57 -15.86
N ALA A 23 8.42 3.92 -15.71
CA ALA A 23 8.63 2.59 -16.27
C ALA A 23 7.65 1.56 -15.66
N VAL A 24 7.32 1.66 -14.37
CA VAL A 24 6.27 0.84 -13.74
C VAL A 24 4.90 1.04 -14.42
N ASP A 25 4.52 2.29 -14.70
CA ASP A 25 3.24 2.59 -15.37
C ASP A 25 3.21 2.11 -16.82
N ALA A 26 4.37 2.15 -17.49
CA ALA A 26 4.54 1.75 -18.88
C ALA A 26 4.84 0.24 -19.04
N SER A 27 5.01 -0.51 -17.95
CA SER A 27 5.38 -1.93 -17.99
C SER A 27 4.35 -2.76 -18.76
N PRO A 28 4.76 -3.55 -19.76
CA PRO A 28 3.84 -4.39 -20.50
C PRO A 28 3.39 -5.59 -19.63
N LYS A 29 2.24 -6.19 -19.96
CA LYS A 29 1.68 -7.31 -19.20
C LYS A 29 2.59 -8.56 -19.14
N ASN A 30 3.51 -8.70 -20.10
CA ASN A 30 4.46 -9.82 -20.19
C ASN A 30 5.84 -9.49 -19.60
N GLU A 31 5.97 -8.38 -18.87
CA GLU A 31 7.22 -8.02 -18.19
C GLU A 31 7.67 -9.11 -17.22
N THR A 32 8.95 -9.45 -17.28
CA THR A 32 9.54 -10.51 -16.46
C THR A 32 9.70 -10.06 -15.01
N SER A 33 9.76 -11.02 -14.08
CA SER A 33 10.10 -10.73 -12.69
C SER A 33 11.50 -10.11 -12.55
N ALA A 34 12.45 -10.53 -13.39
CA ALA A 34 13.81 -10.01 -13.37
C ALA A 34 13.89 -8.51 -13.74
N GLU A 35 13.06 -8.05 -14.68
CA GLU A 35 13.00 -6.63 -15.07
C GLU A 35 12.39 -5.76 -13.96
N ARG A 36 11.35 -6.27 -13.29
CA ARG A 36 10.80 -5.63 -12.09
C ARG A 36 11.84 -5.55 -10.98
N GLN A 37 12.54 -6.66 -10.73
CA GLN A 37 13.55 -6.74 -9.68
C GLN A 37 14.70 -5.75 -9.91
N LYS A 38 15.16 -5.56 -11.15
CA LYS A 38 16.20 -4.56 -11.47
C LYS A 38 15.81 -3.14 -11.03
N ARG A 39 14.52 -2.77 -11.15
CA ARG A 39 14.05 -1.45 -10.69
C ARG A 39 14.00 -1.36 -9.17
N VAL A 40 13.51 -2.42 -8.52
CA VAL A 40 13.48 -2.54 -7.05
C VAL A 40 14.88 -2.42 -6.47
N ASP A 41 15.84 -3.19 -6.99
CA ASP A 41 17.24 -3.16 -6.58
C ASP A 41 17.84 -1.76 -6.75
N ARG A 42 17.52 -1.08 -7.85
CA ARG A 42 18.00 0.27 -8.11
C ARG A 42 17.46 1.28 -7.09
N VAL A 43 16.18 1.18 -6.72
CA VAL A 43 15.61 2.03 -5.67
C VAL A 43 16.26 1.74 -4.32
N MET A 44 16.53 0.47 -4.01
CA MET A 44 17.23 0.11 -2.77
C MET A 44 18.66 0.66 -2.71
N GLN A 45 19.37 0.71 -3.83
CA GLN A 45 20.69 1.38 -3.91
C GLN A 45 20.57 2.87 -3.61
N LEU A 46 19.59 3.56 -4.21
CA LEU A 46 19.35 4.98 -3.97
C LEU A 46 18.96 5.26 -2.50
N TYR A 47 18.13 4.40 -1.92
CA TYR A 47 17.75 4.50 -0.52
C TYR A 47 18.94 4.32 0.42
N LYS A 48 19.75 3.27 0.23
CA LYS A 48 20.97 3.02 1.03
C LYS A 48 22.02 4.12 0.86
N GLY A 49 22.06 4.76 -0.31
CA GLY A 49 22.90 5.93 -0.58
C GLY A 49 22.37 7.24 0.01
N GLY A 50 21.24 7.21 0.73
CA GLY A 50 20.63 8.39 1.35
C GLY A 50 20.06 9.39 0.34
N ALA A 51 19.69 8.94 -0.85
CA ALA A 51 19.29 9.82 -1.95
C ALA A 51 17.87 10.38 -1.79
N LEU A 52 16.97 9.68 -1.09
CA LEU A 52 15.59 10.11 -0.85
C LEU A 52 15.57 11.24 0.19
N LYS A 53 15.01 12.41 -0.14
CA LYS A 53 15.05 13.61 0.71
C LYS A 53 13.69 14.17 1.09
N ASN A 54 12.68 13.99 0.24
CA ASN A 54 11.35 14.59 0.44
C ASN A 54 10.24 13.57 0.18
N GLY A 55 8.99 13.94 0.50
CA GLY A 55 7.84 13.05 0.36
C GLY A 55 7.64 12.52 -1.07
N ALA A 56 7.95 13.30 -2.09
CA ALA A 56 7.84 12.87 -3.49
C ALA A 56 8.87 11.79 -3.85
N ASP A 57 10.10 11.87 -3.31
CA ASP A 57 11.11 10.82 -3.51
C ASP A 57 10.65 9.51 -2.88
N TYR A 58 10.19 9.56 -1.63
CA TYR A 58 9.66 8.39 -0.93
C TYR A 58 8.42 7.80 -1.62
N PHE A 59 7.53 8.64 -2.15
CA PHE A 59 6.37 8.21 -2.93
C PHE A 59 6.79 7.47 -4.21
N LEU A 60 7.69 8.05 -5.00
CA LEU A 60 8.17 7.44 -6.24
C LEU A 60 8.93 6.14 -5.97
N ALA A 61 9.73 6.10 -4.91
CA ALA A 61 10.44 4.90 -4.48
C ALA A 61 9.45 3.80 -4.06
N SER A 62 8.49 4.10 -3.19
CA SER A 62 7.44 3.15 -2.78
C SER A 62 6.67 2.58 -3.98
N LYS A 63 6.35 3.43 -4.97
CA LYS A 63 5.67 3.00 -6.20
C LYS A 63 6.45 1.91 -6.94
N VAL A 64 7.77 2.06 -7.04
CA VAL A 64 8.64 1.04 -7.65
C VAL A 64 8.74 -0.20 -6.76
N MET A 65 8.93 -0.02 -5.45
CA MET A 65 9.02 -1.11 -4.47
C MET A 65 7.76 -1.99 -4.44
N SER A 66 6.59 -1.47 -4.82
CA SER A 66 5.35 -2.26 -4.92
C SER A 66 5.41 -3.44 -5.89
N GLN A 67 6.42 -3.48 -6.76
CA GLN A 67 6.67 -4.59 -7.68
C GLN A 67 7.59 -5.67 -7.10
N GLY A 68 8.15 -5.46 -5.90
CA GLY A 68 9.02 -6.39 -5.20
C GLY A 68 8.33 -7.73 -4.95
N THR A 69 9.12 -8.79 -4.85
CA THR A 69 8.63 -10.17 -4.78
C THR A 69 8.85 -10.83 -3.41
N THR A 70 9.70 -10.27 -2.54
CA THR A 70 9.92 -10.79 -1.17
C THR A 70 9.07 -10.07 -0.12
N ASP A 71 8.77 -10.73 0.99
CA ASP A 71 8.05 -10.13 2.11
C ASP A 71 8.75 -8.90 2.69
N GLU A 72 10.08 -8.87 2.75
CA GLU A 72 10.82 -7.68 3.18
C GLU A 72 10.65 -6.52 2.21
N GLU A 73 10.65 -6.76 0.90
CA GLU A 73 10.43 -5.71 -0.09
C GLU A 73 9.02 -5.12 0.00
N ALA A 74 8.02 -5.93 0.37
CA ALA A 74 6.67 -5.45 0.64
C ALA A 74 6.61 -4.55 1.88
N LEU A 75 7.33 -4.91 2.95
CA LEU A 75 7.45 -4.04 4.13
C LEU A 75 8.16 -2.73 3.79
N VAL A 76 9.27 -2.78 3.05
CA VAL A 76 9.97 -1.56 2.64
C VAL A 76 9.08 -0.67 1.76
N CYS A 77 8.28 -1.26 0.87
CA CYS A 77 7.27 -0.53 0.10
C CYS A 77 6.31 0.26 1.02
N HIS A 78 5.77 -0.40 2.05
CA HIS A 78 4.88 0.20 3.04
C HIS A 78 5.59 1.31 3.84
N GLU A 79 6.79 1.04 4.36
CA GLU A 79 7.57 2.00 5.15
C GLU A 79 7.89 3.27 4.36
N MET A 80 8.29 3.11 3.08
CA MET A 80 8.52 4.26 2.20
C MET A 80 7.23 5.06 1.96
N ALA A 81 6.08 4.40 1.80
CA ALA A 81 4.80 5.09 1.67
C ALA A 81 4.43 5.87 2.94
N VAL A 82 4.64 5.28 4.13
CA VAL A 82 4.43 5.95 5.43
C VAL A 82 5.38 7.14 5.59
N GLY A 83 6.64 7.01 5.17
CA GLY A 83 7.59 8.11 5.13
C GLY A 83 7.12 9.25 4.22
N ALA A 84 6.61 8.92 3.02
CA ALA A 84 6.04 9.90 2.10
C ALA A 84 4.82 10.63 2.69
N LEU A 85 3.90 9.90 3.32
CA LEU A 85 2.74 10.46 4.03
C LEU A 85 3.17 11.42 5.15
N SER A 86 4.15 11.02 5.95
CA SER A 86 4.67 11.83 7.06
C SER A 86 5.30 13.13 6.59
N LEU A 87 5.81 13.14 5.35
CA LEU A 87 6.36 14.32 4.67
C LEU A 87 5.30 15.08 3.83
N GLY A 88 4.03 14.73 3.97
CA GLY A 88 2.89 15.45 3.37
C GLY A 88 2.41 14.95 2.00
N ASP A 89 3.02 13.89 1.43
CA ASP A 89 2.57 13.35 0.14
C ASP A 89 1.41 12.36 0.32
N ARG A 90 0.19 12.90 0.33
CA ARG A 90 -1.05 12.12 0.56
C ARG A 90 -1.33 11.06 -0.50
N ARG A 91 -0.72 11.15 -1.69
CA ARG A 91 -0.89 10.14 -2.76
C ARG A 91 -0.36 8.77 -2.35
N ALA A 92 0.56 8.74 -1.39
CA ALA A 92 1.18 7.52 -0.89
C ALA A 92 0.23 6.63 -0.06
N ALA A 93 -0.94 7.13 0.36
CA ALA A 93 -1.88 6.36 1.19
C ALA A 93 -2.27 5.01 0.55
N TYR A 94 -2.50 5.01 -0.76
CA TYR A 94 -2.82 3.79 -1.49
C TYR A 94 -1.64 2.81 -1.57
N LEU A 95 -0.41 3.32 -1.67
CA LEU A 95 0.80 2.48 -1.68
C LEU A 95 1.10 1.87 -0.32
N ALA A 96 0.81 2.59 0.77
CA ALA A 96 0.91 2.04 2.13
C ALA A 96 0.00 0.82 2.31
N ALA A 97 -1.26 0.92 1.85
CA ALA A 97 -2.20 -0.19 1.86
C ALA A 97 -1.71 -1.37 1.00
N ILE A 98 -1.18 -1.09 -0.21
CA ILE A 98 -0.61 -2.13 -1.08
C ILE A 98 0.53 -2.87 -0.39
N GLY A 99 1.51 -2.16 0.17
CA GLY A 99 2.68 -2.77 0.80
C GLY A 99 2.30 -3.63 2.01
N GLU A 100 1.38 -3.15 2.85
CA GLU A 100 0.88 -3.91 4.01
C GLU A 100 0.15 -5.18 3.57
N ASP A 101 -0.77 -5.08 2.63
CA ASP A 101 -1.52 -6.25 2.14
C ASP A 101 -0.60 -7.25 1.41
N GLN A 102 0.40 -6.79 0.65
CA GLN A 102 1.40 -7.67 0.03
C GLN A 102 2.18 -8.44 1.09
N PHE A 103 2.66 -7.76 2.13
CA PHE A 103 3.37 -8.39 3.23
C PHE A 103 2.49 -9.42 3.92
N LEU A 104 1.28 -9.04 4.34
CA LEU A 104 0.34 -9.91 5.03
C LEU A 104 0.04 -11.18 4.23
N VAL A 105 -0.26 -11.04 2.93
CA VAL A 105 -0.52 -12.20 2.06
C VAL A 105 0.70 -13.12 1.98
N ARG A 106 1.91 -12.57 1.85
CA ARG A 106 3.15 -13.36 1.77
C ARG A 106 3.45 -14.15 3.03
N ILE A 107 3.15 -13.58 4.20
CA ILE A 107 3.31 -14.27 5.50
C ILE A 107 2.08 -15.12 5.90
N GLY A 108 1.12 -15.34 4.99
CA GLY A 108 -0.05 -16.19 5.23
C GLY A 108 -1.12 -15.58 6.14
N ARG A 109 -1.16 -14.25 6.27
CA ARG A 109 -2.19 -13.50 7.00
C ARG A 109 -3.25 -12.95 6.05
N ALA A 110 -4.43 -12.64 6.61
CA ALA A 110 -5.48 -11.96 5.86
C ALA A 110 -5.05 -10.52 5.56
N GLN A 111 -5.31 -10.06 4.33
CA GLN A 111 -5.12 -8.66 3.94
C GLN A 111 -6.09 -7.74 4.70
N ARG A 112 -5.67 -6.49 4.92
CA ARG A 112 -6.42 -5.52 5.71
C ARG A 112 -7.26 -4.58 4.84
N PHE A 113 -6.76 -4.21 3.67
CA PHE A 113 -7.42 -3.25 2.79
C PHE A 113 -8.02 -3.88 1.52
N GLY A 114 -7.67 -5.13 1.21
CA GLY A 114 -8.23 -5.82 0.06
C GLY A 114 -7.53 -5.51 -1.26
N THR A 115 -6.29 -5.02 -1.26
CA THR A 115 -5.64 -4.55 -2.49
C THR A 115 -5.10 -5.67 -3.37
N GLN A 116 -4.91 -6.89 -2.84
CA GLN A 116 -4.34 -8.02 -3.58
C GLN A 116 -5.43 -8.93 -4.17
N LYS A 117 -5.21 -9.38 -5.41
CA LYS A 117 -6.14 -10.27 -6.14
C LYS A 117 -6.12 -11.71 -5.66
N GLU A 118 -5.00 -12.18 -5.12
CA GLU A 118 -4.76 -13.60 -4.81
C GLU A 118 -4.86 -13.93 -3.32
N ALA A 119 -5.52 -13.09 -2.52
CA ALA A 119 -5.87 -13.52 -1.17
C ALA A 119 -6.82 -14.71 -1.29
N LYS A 120 -6.28 -15.93 -1.16
CA LYS A 120 -7.06 -17.09 -0.78
C LYS A 120 -7.74 -16.66 0.50
N ALA A 121 -9.04 -16.37 0.43
CA ALA A 121 -9.80 -15.95 1.58
C ALA A 121 -9.55 -17.01 2.66
N THR A 122 -8.72 -16.69 3.64
CA THR A 122 -8.69 -17.46 4.87
C THR A 122 -10.05 -17.14 5.46
N SER A 123 -11.01 -18.01 5.18
CA SER A 123 -12.29 -18.04 5.86
C SER A 123 -12.02 -18.43 7.31
N ALA A 124 -11.33 -17.56 8.04
CA ALA A 124 -11.51 -17.49 9.46
C ALA A 124 -12.96 -17.04 9.60
N SER A 125 -13.83 -17.97 9.98
CA SER A 125 -15.16 -17.68 10.46
C SER A 125 -15.00 -16.62 11.54
N VAL A 126 -15.22 -15.35 11.20
CA VAL A 126 -15.31 -14.30 12.19
C VAL A 126 -16.64 -14.58 12.87
N ASP A 127 -16.57 -15.17 14.06
CA ASP A 127 -17.73 -15.30 14.92
C ASP A 127 -18.11 -13.88 15.33
N LEU A 128 -19.08 -13.31 14.61
CA LEU A 128 -19.69 -12.06 15.00
C LEU A 128 -20.29 -12.32 16.37
N ALA A 129 -19.74 -11.68 17.41
CA ALA A 129 -20.37 -11.69 18.72
C ALA A 129 -21.86 -11.37 18.51
N PRO A 130 -22.77 -12.13 19.15
CA PRO A 130 -24.20 -11.96 18.91
C PRO A 130 -24.54 -10.49 19.14
N VAL A 131 -24.91 -9.81 18.06
CA VAL A 131 -25.49 -8.47 18.15
C VAL A 131 -26.82 -8.70 18.85
N THR A 132 -26.89 -8.39 20.14
CA THR A 132 -28.15 -8.42 20.87
C THR A 132 -29.09 -7.50 20.11
N PRO A 133 -30.17 -8.01 19.49
CA PRO A 133 -31.07 -7.15 18.75
C PRO A 133 -31.84 -6.34 19.80
N LEU A 134 -31.52 -5.05 19.95
CA LEU A 134 -32.53 -4.12 20.43
C LEU A 134 -33.57 -4.04 19.30
N LEU A 135 -34.63 -4.83 19.49
CA LEU A 135 -35.80 -5.02 18.61
C LEU A 135 -35.54 -5.82 17.32
N GLY A 136 -35.81 -7.13 17.39
CA GLY A 136 -36.79 -7.76 16.50
C GLY A 136 -36.44 -8.05 15.02
N ILE A 137 -35.21 -7.86 14.54
CA ILE A 137 -34.88 -8.18 13.12
C ILE A 137 -34.06 -9.47 13.04
N GLN A 138 -34.66 -10.55 12.55
CA GLN A 138 -33.94 -11.79 12.19
C GLN A 138 -33.30 -11.63 10.81
N ASN A 139 -31.96 -11.63 10.75
CA ASN A 139 -31.23 -11.77 9.49
C ASN A 139 -30.53 -13.12 9.45
N SER A 140 -31.18 -14.11 8.85
CA SER A 140 -30.54 -15.36 8.41
C SER A 140 -29.97 -15.13 7.01
N GLY A 141 -28.78 -14.55 6.92
CA GLY A 141 -28.08 -14.33 5.66
C GLY A 141 -26.59 -14.51 5.83
N THR A 142 -26.01 -15.50 5.15
CA THR A 142 -24.56 -15.65 5.00
C THR A 142 -24.03 -14.41 4.28
N VAL A 143 -23.30 -13.56 4.99
CA VAL A 143 -22.69 -12.35 4.40
C VAL A 143 -21.58 -12.79 3.44
N ASN A 144 -21.79 -12.54 2.15
CA ASN A 144 -20.76 -12.71 1.14
C ASN A 144 -19.72 -11.57 1.28
N THR A 145 -18.52 -11.90 1.74
CA THR A 145 -17.42 -10.95 1.98
C THR A 145 -16.66 -10.54 0.73
N ASN A 146 -17.10 -10.93 -0.48
CA ASN A 146 -16.55 -10.40 -1.74
C ASN A 146 -17.07 -8.99 -2.09
N ALA A 147 -17.81 -8.33 -1.21
CA ALA A 147 -18.17 -6.93 -1.39
C ALA A 147 -16.96 -6.05 -1.02
N PRO A 148 -16.46 -5.16 -1.91
CA PRO A 148 -15.46 -4.18 -1.53
C PRO A 148 -16.03 -3.34 -0.38
N THR A 149 -15.23 -3.13 0.67
CA THR A 149 -15.58 -2.34 1.85
C THR A 149 -15.90 -0.90 1.45
N ARG A 150 -17.15 -0.67 1.06
CA ARG A 150 -17.73 0.66 0.87
C ARG A 150 -17.98 1.19 2.27
N PHE A 151 -17.18 2.17 2.71
CA PHE A 151 -17.61 3.05 3.78
C PHE A 151 -18.85 3.81 3.27
N SER A 152 -20.05 3.32 3.58
CA SER A 152 -21.27 4.10 3.35
C SER A 152 -21.37 5.12 4.48
N GLU A 153 -20.84 6.32 4.24
CA GLU A 153 -21.34 7.50 4.93
C GLU A 153 -22.79 7.72 4.50
N SER A 154 -23.73 7.36 5.37
CA SER A 154 -25.07 7.93 5.33
C SER A 154 -25.20 8.85 6.52
N ALA A 155 -24.92 10.13 6.30
CA ALA A 155 -25.28 11.22 7.20
C ALA A 155 -26.81 11.22 7.38
N PRO A 156 -27.34 11.38 8.60
CA PRO A 156 -28.78 11.46 8.80
C PRO A 156 -29.31 12.81 8.30
N THR A 157 -30.08 12.80 7.22
CA THR A 157 -30.96 13.92 6.86
C THR A 157 -32.14 13.94 7.84
N LEU A 158 -32.19 14.98 8.69
CA LEU A 158 -33.39 15.28 9.47
C LEU A 158 -34.51 15.73 8.51
N SER A 159 -35.50 14.87 8.33
CA SER A 159 -36.75 15.23 7.65
C SER A 159 -37.63 15.99 8.63
N ASN A 160 -37.86 17.28 8.35
CA ASN A 160 -38.89 18.07 9.02
C ASN A 160 -40.27 17.59 8.55
N GLY A 161 -41.12 17.25 9.51
CA GLY A 161 -42.54 17.03 9.30
C GLY A 161 -43.02 15.80 10.04
N ASP A 162 -43.63 16.02 11.20
CA ASP A 162 -45.03 15.66 11.40
C ASP A 162 -45.57 16.44 12.61
N LEU A 163 -46.70 17.10 12.36
CA LEU A 163 -47.58 17.77 13.33
C LEU A 163 -48.23 16.77 14.28
#